data_AF-A0A353Y408-F1
#
_entry.id   AF-A0A353Y408-F1
#
_cell.length_a   1.000
_cell.length_b   1.000
_cell.length_c   1.000
_cell.angle_alpha   90.00
_cell.angle_beta   90.00
_cell.angle_gamma   90.00
#
_symmetry.space_group_name_H-M   'P 1'
#
loop_
_entity.id
_entity.type
_entity.pdbx_description
1 polymer ?
#
loop_
_entity_poly.entity_id
_entity_poly.type
_entity_poly.pdbx_seq_one_letter_code
_entity_poly.pdbx_strand_id
1 'polypeptide(L)'
;MSSKSGPRDSSSIPGAESAQQVWLAGLGAFTRAQQEGSKVFDALVQEGLAMQRKAQSTAEARLNEASQKVSHLAQEFSQRASGQWNQLEGLFEERVARALQRLGIPSAEEVQALQARVTELEAQLQARAARPGAKAAAKKAAPVRKTARKSPAKTARG
;
A
#
# COMPACT_ATOMS: atom_id res chain seq x y z
N MET A 1 -50.96 -40.58 98.06
CA MET A 1 -51.06 -39.12 97.86
C MET A 1 -50.48 -38.83 96.49
N SER A 2 -51.34 -38.67 95.49
CA SER A 2 -50.95 -38.64 94.07
C SER A 2 -50.57 -37.23 93.61
N SER A 3 -49.58 -37.19 92.74
CA SER A 3 -49.00 -36.04 92.04
C SER A 3 -50.01 -35.08 91.41
N LYS A 4 -49.68 -33.78 91.41
CA LYS A 4 -50.15 -32.87 90.35
C LYS A 4 -49.14 -31.73 90.13
N SER A 5 -48.30 -31.91 89.12
CA SER A 5 -47.51 -30.84 88.52
C SER A 5 -48.43 -30.02 87.60
N GLY A 6 -48.64 -28.75 87.92
CA GLY A 6 -49.36 -27.77 87.07
C GLY A 6 -48.41 -27.08 86.08
N PRO A 7 -48.93 -26.58 84.94
CA PRO A 7 -48.14 -26.15 83.80
C PRO A 7 -47.44 -24.81 84.07
N ARG A 8 -46.24 -24.65 83.53
CA ARG A 8 -45.55 -23.35 83.48
C ARG A 8 -46.20 -22.52 82.39
N ASP A 9 -46.85 -21.43 82.79
CA ASP A 9 -47.26 -20.38 81.87
C ASP A 9 -46.01 -19.72 81.29
N SER A 10 -45.75 -20.00 80.02
CA SER A 10 -44.74 -19.34 79.20
C SER A 10 -45.16 -17.89 78.98
N SER A 11 -44.75 -17.02 79.89
CA SER A 11 -44.81 -15.56 79.77
C SER A 11 -44.19 -15.12 78.44
N SER A 12 -45.01 -14.57 77.55
CA SER A 12 -44.61 -13.89 76.32
C SER A 12 -43.57 -12.82 76.62
N ILE A 13 -42.40 -12.92 76.00
CA ILE A 13 -41.33 -11.91 76.13
C ILE A 13 -41.85 -10.59 75.52
N PRO A 14 -41.90 -9.48 76.30
CA PRO A 14 -42.30 -8.18 75.77
C PRO A 14 -41.27 -7.76 74.71
N GLY A 15 -41.66 -7.78 73.44
CA GLY A 15 -40.79 -7.44 72.31
C GLY A 15 -40.70 -8.51 71.22
N ALA A 16 -41.07 -9.76 71.49
CA ALA A 16 -41.12 -10.81 70.45
C ALA A 16 -42.13 -10.46 69.34
N GLU A 17 -43.27 -9.86 69.71
CA GLU A 17 -44.32 -9.46 68.79
C GLU A 17 -43.89 -8.27 67.91
N SER A 18 -43.20 -7.28 68.49
CA SER A 18 -42.65 -6.14 67.75
C SER A 18 -41.51 -6.54 66.83
N ALA A 19 -40.63 -7.43 67.27
CA ALA A 19 -39.57 -7.97 66.42
C ALA A 19 -40.15 -8.74 65.21
N GLN A 20 -41.23 -9.50 65.43
CA GLN A 20 -41.92 -10.23 64.36
C GLN A 20 -42.64 -9.29 63.39
N GLN A 21 -43.25 -8.20 63.86
CA GLN A 21 -43.85 -7.18 63.01
C GLN A 21 -42.80 -6.42 62.19
N VAL A 22 -41.66 -6.05 62.78
CA VAL A 22 -40.56 -5.39 62.06
C VAL A 22 -39.97 -6.31 61.01
N TRP A 23 -39.82 -7.60 61.30
CA TRP A 23 -39.34 -8.58 60.33
C TRP A 23 -40.33 -8.79 59.17
N LEU A 24 -41.63 -8.90 59.47
CA LEU A 24 -42.68 -9.02 58.46
C LEU A 24 -42.80 -7.75 57.60
N ALA A 25 -42.65 -6.58 58.21
CA ALA A 25 -42.57 -5.30 57.49
C ALA A 25 -41.34 -5.24 56.59
N GLY A 26 -40.19 -5.74 57.05
CA GLY A 26 -38.97 -5.88 56.26
C GLY A 26 -39.15 -6.81 55.06
N LEU A 27 -39.78 -7.97 55.26
CA LEU A 27 -40.08 -8.93 54.19
C LEU A 27 -41.09 -8.35 53.19
N GLY A 28 -42.11 -7.65 53.67
CA GLY A 28 -43.11 -6.97 52.83
C GLY A 28 -42.52 -5.84 51.99
N ALA A 29 -41.66 -5.02 52.59
CA ALA A 29 -40.96 -3.94 51.89
C ALA A 29 -39.98 -4.49 50.83
N PHE A 30 -39.25 -5.57 51.13
CA PHE A 30 -38.37 -6.23 50.16
C PHE A 30 -39.15 -6.83 48.99
N THR A 31 -40.30 -7.47 49.26
CA THR A 31 -41.16 -8.03 48.21
C THR A 31 -41.74 -6.92 47.32
N ARG A 32 -42.08 -5.77 47.91
CA ARG A 32 -42.52 -4.59 47.16
C ARG A 32 -41.41 -3.98 46.31
N ALA A 33 -40.19 -3.88 46.84
CA ALA A 33 -39.02 -3.45 46.09
C ALA A 33 -38.65 -4.42 44.95
N GLN A 34 -38.85 -5.73 45.11
CA GLN A 34 -38.72 -6.72 44.04
C GLN A 34 -39.70 -6.45 42.89
N GLN A 35 -40.98 -6.21 43.22
CA GLN A 35 -42.01 -5.94 42.21
C GLN A 35 -41.85 -4.58 41.52
N GLU A 36 -41.55 -3.53 42.28
CA GLU A 36 -41.35 -2.18 41.74
C GLU A 36 -39.98 -2.07 41.05
N GLY A 37 -38.95 -2.72 41.59
CA GLY A 37 -37.61 -2.79 40.99
C GLY A 37 -37.57 -3.52 39.65
N SER A 38 -38.38 -4.58 39.49
CA SER A 38 -38.49 -5.27 38.19
C SER A 38 -39.08 -4.36 37.10
N LYS A 39 -40.07 -3.53 37.42
CA LYS A 39 -40.65 -2.56 36.46
C LYS A 39 -39.67 -1.46 36.08
N VAL A 40 -38.90 -0.96 37.05
CA VAL A 40 -37.85 0.04 36.80
C VAL A 40 -36.73 -0.57 35.96
N PHE A 41 -36.35 -1.82 36.23
CA PHE A 41 -35.39 -2.56 35.41
C PHE A 41 -35.89 -2.73 33.97
N ASP A 42 -37.12 -3.20 33.77
CA ASP A 42 -37.70 -3.35 32.44
C ASP A 42 -37.74 -2.00 31.69
N ALA A 43 -38.10 -0.91 32.37
CA ALA A 43 -38.07 0.43 31.79
C ALA A 43 -36.66 0.86 31.38
N LEU A 44 -35.65 0.61 32.23
CA LEU A 44 -34.24 0.90 31.91
C LEU A 44 -33.72 0.06 30.74
N VAL A 45 -34.14 -1.21 30.64
CA VAL A 45 -33.78 -2.08 29.51
C VAL A 45 -34.42 -1.58 28.22
N GLN A 46 -35.70 -1.19 28.25
CA GLN A 46 -36.36 -0.60 27.07
C GLN A 46 -35.70 0.71 26.65
N GLU A 47 -35.36 1.58 27.61
CA GLU A 47 -34.63 2.83 27.34
C GLU A 47 -33.23 2.54 26.79
N GLY A 48 -32.52 1.54 27.34
CA GLY A 48 -31.22 1.10 26.84
C GLY A 48 -31.28 0.58 25.40
N LEU A 49 -32.30 -0.23 25.07
CA LEU A 49 -32.52 -0.72 23.71
C LEU A 49 -32.89 0.42 22.75
N ALA A 50 -33.72 1.37 23.19
CA ALA A 50 -34.06 2.56 22.40
C ALA A 50 -32.84 3.45 22.17
N MET A 51 -32.02 3.66 23.21
CA MET A 51 -30.78 4.43 23.14
C MET A 51 -29.76 3.75 22.21
N GLN A 52 -29.60 2.43 22.27
CA GLN A 52 -28.73 1.68 21.37
C GLN A 52 -29.17 1.82 19.91
N ARG A 53 -30.46 1.66 19.62
CA ARG A 53 -31.01 1.82 18.26
C ARG A 53 -30.76 3.24 17.74
N LYS A 54 -31.01 4.26 18.57
CA LYS A 54 -30.76 5.66 18.23
C LYS A 54 -29.28 5.96 18.04
N ALA A 55 -28.40 5.37 18.84
CA ALA A 55 -26.95 5.50 18.70
C ALA A 55 -26.46 4.86 17.39
N GLN A 56 -26.95 3.65 17.06
CA GLN A 56 -26.66 2.97 15.80
C GLN A 56 -27.11 3.81 14.60
N SER A 57 -28.36 4.28 14.58
CA SER A 57 -28.87 5.10 13.47
C SER A 57 -28.11 6.41 13.30
N THR A 58 -27.70 7.03 14.42
CA THR A 58 -26.89 8.25 14.39
C THR A 58 -25.48 7.98 13.88
N ALA A 59 -24.86 6.87 14.31
CA ALA A 59 -23.55 6.47 13.84
C ALA A 59 -23.55 6.16 12.33
N GLU A 60 -24.55 5.43 11.85
CA GLU A 60 -24.75 5.17 10.42
C GLU A 60 -24.92 6.46 9.62
N ALA A 61 -25.75 7.39 10.10
CA ALA A 61 -25.93 8.69 9.46
C ALA A 61 -24.61 9.49 9.40
N ARG A 62 -23.83 9.50 10.48
CA ARG A 62 -22.52 10.17 10.54
C ARG A 62 -21.49 9.52 9.62
N LEU A 63 -21.48 8.19 9.55
CA LEU A 63 -20.60 7.44 8.65
C LEU A 63 -20.93 7.75 7.19
N ASN A 64 -22.22 7.74 6.83
CA ASN A 64 -22.65 8.09 5.49
C ASN A 64 -22.30 9.54 5.13
N GLU A 65 -22.53 10.48 6.04
CA GLU A 65 -22.17 11.89 5.83
C GLU A 65 -20.64 12.06 5.66
N ALA A 66 -19.84 11.38 6.49
CA ALA A 66 -18.38 11.40 6.38
C ALA A 66 -17.92 10.77 5.05
N SER A 67 -18.49 9.63 4.67
CA SER A 67 -18.20 8.95 3.40
C SER A 67 -18.54 9.84 2.20
N GLN A 68 -19.70 10.51 2.21
CA GLN A 68 -20.08 11.46 1.17
C GLN A 68 -19.13 12.66 1.11
N LYS A 69 -18.73 13.23 2.26
CA LYS A 69 -17.75 14.32 2.32
C LYS A 69 -16.39 13.88 1.78
N VAL A 70 -15.91 12.69 2.17
CA VAL A 70 -14.66 12.14 1.66
C VAL A 70 -14.75 11.90 0.16
N SER A 71 -15.85 11.33 -0.34
CA SER A 71 -16.06 11.13 -1.77
C SER A 71 -16.08 12.46 -2.53
N HIS A 72 -16.73 13.49 -1.99
CA HIS A 72 -16.75 14.82 -2.59
C HIS A 72 -15.37 15.46 -2.61
N LEU A 73 -14.64 15.39 -1.50
CA LEU A 73 -13.26 15.88 -1.41
C LEU A 73 -12.32 15.13 -2.37
N ALA A 74 -12.48 13.81 -2.47
CA ALA A 74 -11.73 12.99 -3.42
C ALA A 74 -12.04 13.37 -4.86
N GLN A 75 -13.31 13.66 -5.18
CA GLN A 75 -13.73 14.09 -6.51
C GLN A 75 -13.18 15.49 -6.85
N GLU A 76 -13.25 16.45 -5.92
CA GLU A 76 -12.68 17.78 -6.11
C GLU A 76 -11.15 17.76 -6.19
N PHE A 77 -10.49 16.93 -5.36
CA PHE A 77 -9.05 16.72 -5.43
C PHE A 77 -8.67 16.05 -6.75
N SER A 78 -9.38 15.02 -7.19
CA SER A 78 -9.12 14.38 -8.48
C SER A 78 -9.28 15.37 -9.64
N GLN A 79 -10.28 16.26 -9.61
CA GLN A 79 -10.49 17.25 -10.66
C GLN A 79 -9.41 18.34 -10.65
N ARG A 80 -9.01 18.87 -9.48
CA ARG A 80 -8.01 19.95 -9.38
C ARG A 80 -6.56 19.47 -9.41
N ALA A 81 -6.31 18.29 -8.86
CA ALA A 81 -4.97 17.74 -8.68
C ALA A 81 -4.60 16.70 -9.75
N SER A 82 -5.46 16.37 -10.72
CA SER A 82 -5.08 15.54 -11.88
C SER A 82 -3.77 16.02 -12.53
N GLY A 83 -3.59 17.34 -12.68
CA GLY A 83 -2.33 17.91 -13.17
C GLY A 83 -1.15 17.78 -12.21
N GLN A 84 -1.37 17.86 -10.88
CA GLN A 84 -0.31 17.66 -9.88
C GLN A 84 0.02 16.17 -9.68
N TRP A 85 -0.93 15.28 -9.94
CA TRP A 85 -0.74 13.84 -9.91
C TRP A 85 0.23 13.40 -10.99
N ASN A 86 0.18 14.00 -12.17
CA ASN A 86 1.13 13.76 -13.25
C ASN A 86 2.58 14.15 -12.84
N GLN A 87 2.74 15.17 -12.00
CA GLN A 87 4.05 15.56 -11.46
C GLN A 87 4.52 14.61 -10.34
N LEU A 88 3.58 14.06 -9.56
CA LEU A 88 3.86 12.99 -8.60
C LEU A 88 4.15 11.65 -9.27
N GLU A 89 3.55 11.37 -10.42
CA GLU A 89 3.86 10.21 -11.25
C GLU A 89 5.32 10.29 -11.69
N GLY A 90 5.78 11.44 -12.21
CA GLY A 90 7.20 11.65 -12.52
C GLY A 90 8.13 11.50 -11.29
N LEU A 91 7.73 11.99 -10.12
CA LEU A 91 8.54 11.84 -8.89
C LEU A 91 8.54 10.39 -8.36
N PHE A 92 7.41 9.70 -8.48
CA PHE A 92 7.28 8.30 -8.11
C PHE A 92 8.11 7.43 -9.04
N GLU A 93 8.02 7.63 -10.35
CA GLU A 93 8.86 7.00 -11.36
C GLU A 93 10.34 7.24 -11.07
N GLU A 94 10.75 8.48 -10.78
CA GLU A 94 12.13 8.79 -10.43
C GLU A 94 12.58 8.06 -9.15
N ARG A 95 11.71 7.95 -8.14
CA ARG A 95 12.00 7.21 -6.90
C ARG A 95 12.07 5.71 -7.13
N VAL A 96 11.17 5.15 -7.95
CA VAL A 96 11.15 3.74 -8.33
C VAL A 96 12.38 3.42 -9.17
N ALA A 97 12.69 4.22 -10.19
CA ALA A 97 13.89 4.08 -11.00
C ALA A 97 15.16 4.12 -10.14
N ARG A 98 15.26 5.06 -9.20
CA ARG A 98 16.39 5.11 -8.25
C ARG A 98 16.45 3.88 -7.35
N ALA A 99 15.31 3.34 -6.92
CA ALA A 99 15.28 2.11 -6.12
C ALA A 99 15.74 0.89 -6.94
N LEU A 100 15.27 0.76 -8.19
CA LEU A 100 15.66 -0.31 -9.11
C LEU A 100 17.15 -0.24 -9.47
N GLN A 101 17.69 0.96 -9.73
CA GLN A 101 19.12 1.17 -9.94
C GLN A 101 19.94 0.77 -8.71
N ARG A 102 19.48 1.09 -7.49
CA ARG A 102 20.13 0.62 -6.26
C ARG A 102 20.07 -0.90 -6.10
N LEU A 103 19.06 -1.55 -6.69
CA LEU A 103 18.93 -3.00 -6.74
C LEU A 103 19.80 -3.64 -7.85
N GLY A 104 20.50 -2.83 -8.66
CA GLY A 104 21.34 -3.30 -9.76
C GLY A 104 20.59 -3.59 -11.06
N ILE A 105 19.34 -3.13 -11.19
CA ILE A 105 18.57 -3.27 -12.43
C ILE A 105 18.94 -2.09 -13.35
N PRO A 106 19.58 -2.35 -14.51
CA PRO A 106 19.96 -1.30 -15.44
C PRO A 106 18.75 -0.68 -16.12
N SER A 107 18.84 0.60 -16.47
CA SER A 107 17.76 1.30 -17.18
C SER A 107 17.65 0.86 -18.64
N ALA A 108 16.49 1.08 -19.27
CA ALA A 108 16.30 0.74 -20.68
C ALA A 108 17.27 1.48 -21.61
N GLU A 109 17.57 2.75 -21.31
CA GLU A 109 18.53 3.56 -22.08
C GLU A 109 19.95 3.02 -21.96
N GLU A 110 20.37 2.59 -20.77
CA GLU A 110 21.68 1.97 -20.55
C GLU A 110 21.82 0.67 -21.36
N VAL A 111 20.78 -0.16 -21.39
CA VAL A 111 20.76 -1.40 -22.19
C VAL A 111 20.86 -1.08 -23.68
N GLN A 112 20.10 -0.10 -24.17
CA GLN A 112 20.16 0.31 -25.58
C GLN A 112 21.53 0.89 -25.97
N ALA A 113 22.10 1.75 -25.13
CA ALA A 113 23.42 2.32 -25.35
C ALA A 113 24.51 1.23 -25.40
N LEU A 114 24.41 0.22 -24.54
CA LEU A 114 25.30 -0.93 -24.58
C LEU A 114 25.13 -1.72 -25.89
N GLN A 115 23.89 -1.96 -26.33
CA GLN A 115 23.59 -2.69 -27.55
C GLN A 115 24.08 -1.98 -28.81
N ALA A 116 24.00 -0.65 -28.85
CA ALA A 116 24.59 0.16 -29.92
C ALA A 116 26.11 0.00 -29.98
N ARG A 117 26.80 0.08 -28.82
CA ARG A 117 28.25 -0.13 -28.73
C ARG A 117 28.66 -1.54 -29.16
N VAL A 118 27.90 -2.56 -28.79
CA VAL A 118 28.16 -3.95 -29.21
C VAL A 118 28.07 -4.07 -30.73
N THR A 119 27.01 -3.54 -31.33
CA THR A 119 26.84 -3.55 -32.80
C THR A 119 28.01 -2.85 -33.51
N GLU A 120 28.47 -1.72 -33.00
CA GLU A 120 29.61 -1.00 -33.57
C GLU A 120 30.92 -1.79 -33.44
N LEU A 121 31.16 -2.41 -32.28
CA LEU A 121 32.33 -3.27 -32.06
C LEU A 121 32.31 -4.51 -32.97
N GLU A 122 31.13 -5.13 -33.14
CA GLU A 122 30.94 -6.25 -34.06
C GLU A 122 31.25 -5.84 -35.51
N ALA A 123 30.79 -4.66 -35.94
CA ALA A 123 31.10 -4.13 -37.26
C ALA A 123 32.60 -3.89 -37.45
N GLN A 124 33.29 -3.33 -36.44
CA GLN A 124 34.74 -3.13 -36.49
C GLN A 124 35.52 -4.46 -36.52
N LEU A 125 35.07 -5.47 -35.77
CA LEU A 125 35.64 -6.81 -35.78
C LEU A 125 35.45 -7.50 -37.13
N GLN A 126 34.26 -7.42 -37.72
CA GLN A 126 33.99 -7.94 -39.06
C GLN A 126 34.84 -7.24 -40.12
N ALA A 127 34.98 -5.91 -40.06
CA ALA A 127 35.84 -5.17 -40.97
C ALA A 127 37.33 -5.55 -40.84
N ARG A 128 37.80 -5.86 -39.62
CA ARG A 128 39.15 -6.38 -39.39
C ARG A 128 39.32 -7.82 -39.85
N ALA A 129 38.32 -8.69 -39.65
CA ALA A 129 38.34 -10.08 -40.10
C ALA A 129 38.26 -10.20 -41.62
N ALA A 130 37.59 -9.26 -42.29
CA ALA A 130 37.47 -9.20 -43.75
C ALA A 130 38.73 -8.65 -44.45
N ARG A 131 39.76 -8.21 -43.73
CA ARG A 131 41.05 -7.84 -44.33
C ARG A 131 41.85 -9.10 -44.66
N PRO A 132 42.06 -9.44 -45.95
CA PRO A 132 42.90 -10.59 -46.30
C PRO A 132 44.34 -10.27 -45.90
N GLY A 133 44.99 -11.21 -45.24
CA GLY A 133 46.42 -11.13 -44.93
C GLY A 133 47.23 -10.75 -46.18
N ALA A 134 48.18 -9.86 -45.97
CA ALA A 134 49.16 -9.47 -46.97
C ALA A 134 49.77 -10.72 -47.65
N LYS A 135 49.42 -10.97 -48.91
CA LYS A 135 50.20 -11.81 -49.80
C LYS A 135 51.02 -10.91 -50.73
N ALA A 136 52.32 -11.09 -50.62
CA ALA A 136 53.40 -10.39 -51.28
C ALA A 136 53.36 -10.50 -52.82
N ALA A 137 53.85 -9.44 -53.48
CA ALA A 137 54.72 -9.42 -54.67
C ALA A 137 54.54 -8.05 -55.38
N ALA A 138 55.35 -7.05 -55.03
CA ALA A 138 56.64 -6.77 -55.65
C ALA A 138 56.54 -6.14 -57.06
N LYS A 139 56.80 -4.82 -57.07
CA LYS A 139 57.55 -4.04 -58.07
C LYS A 139 57.03 -4.05 -59.52
N LYS A 140 56.24 -3.03 -59.85
CA LYS A 140 56.16 -2.49 -61.22
C LYS A 140 57.36 -1.54 -61.43
N ALA A 141 58.50 -2.09 -61.85
CA ALA A 141 59.64 -1.31 -62.30
C ALA A 141 59.33 -0.69 -63.67
N ALA A 142 59.55 0.62 -63.79
CA ALA A 142 59.39 1.38 -65.02
C ALA A 142 60.41 0.91 -66.10
N PRO A 143 60.02 0.81 -67.39
CA PRO A 143 60.98 0.55 -68.44
C PRO A 143 61.56 1.88 -68.95
N VAL A 144 62.81 2.18 -68.59
CA VAL A 144 63.64 3.11 -69.37
C VAL A 144 64.19 2.34 -70.56
N ARG A 145 63.58 2.51 -71.74
CA ARG A 145 64.11 1.97 -73.00
C ARG A 145 64.83 3.07 -73.76
N LYS A 146 66.17 3.01 -73.76
CA LYS A 146 67.04 3.78 -74.64
C LYS A 146 66.97 3.27 -76.08
N THR A 147 67.30 4.19 -76.99
CA THR A 147 67.79 4.06 -78.38
C THR A 147 66.76 4.07 -79.52
N ALA A 148 66.84 5.14 -80.33
CA ALA A 148 67.06 5.07 -81.78
C ALA A 148 67.29 6.48 -82.35
N ARG A 149 68.56 6.86 -82.54
CA ARG A 149 68.95 7.98 -83.39
C ARG A 149 69.18 7.41 -84.79
N LYS A 150 68.33 7.76 -85.76
CA LYS A 150 68.57 7.49 -87.18
C LYS A 150 67.97 8.60 -88.04
N SER A 151 68.84 9.47 -88.53
CA SER A 151 68.62 10.22 -89.78
C SER A 151 69.93 10.20 -90.56
N PRO A 152 69.91 9.71 -91.80
CA PRO A 152 70.68 10.38 -92.83
C PRO A 152 69.92 10.47 -94.17
N ALA A 153 69.83 11.69 -94.70
CA ALA A 153 69.75 12.09 -96.10
C ALA A 153 69.87 13.62 -96.07
N LYS A 154 70.72 14.34 -96.80
CA LYS A 154 71.11 14.19 -98.20
C LYS A 154 72.25 15.20 -98.50
N THR A 155 73.27 14.71 -99.21
CA THR A 155 74.24 15.38 -100.11
C THR A 155 74.41 16.91 -100.13
N ALA A 156 75.67 17.37 -100.11
CA ALA A 156 76.23 18.21 -101.19
C ALA A 156 77.77 18.20 -101.14
N ARG A 157 78.36 18.12 -102.33
CA ARG A 157 79.78 18.04 -102.69
C ARG A 157 80.08 19.33 -103.46
N GLY A 158 81.19 20.00 -103.19
CA GLY A 158 81.62 21.23 -103.86
C GLY A 158 82.54 22.02 -102.97
#